data_AF-A0A918PH19-F1
#
_entry.id   AF-A0A918PH19-F1
#
_cell.length_a   1.000
_cell.length_b   1.000
_cell.length_c   1.000
_cell.angle_alpha   90.00
_cell.angle_beta   90.00
_cell.angle_gamma   90.00
#
_symmetry.space_group_name_H-M   'P 1'
#
loop_
_entity.id
_entity.type
_entity.pdbx_description
1 polymer ?
#
loop_
_entity_poly.entity_id
_entity_poly.type
_entity_poly.pdbx_seq_one_letter_code
_entity_poly.pdbx_strand_id
1 'polypeptide(L)' 'MRFLAAICFLIGVVAVAMGVLWMGQGTGLILWPSESFMLNQRTWAFHGVLLTASGLLLLWLSRRGRRLG' A
#
# COMPACT_ATOMS: atom_id res chain seq x y z
N MET A 1 5.08 21.16 10.14
CA MET A 1 5.87 20.31 9.20
C MET A 1 6.03 18.87 9.68
N ARG A 2 6.51 18.62 10.92
CA ARG A 2 6.77 17.26 11.43
C ARG A 2 5.53 16.36 11.57
N PHE A 3 4.38 16.92 11.98
CA PHE A 3 3.12 16.19 12.12
C PHE A 3 2.55 15.70 10.79
N LEU A 4 2.54 16.55 9.77
CA LEU A 4 2.10 16.17 8.41
C LEU A 4 2.98 15.05 7.85
N ALA A 5 4.30 15.13 8.04
CA ALA A 5 5.22 14.07 7.63
C ALA A 5 4.94 12.74 8.36
N ALA A 6 4.55 12.78 9.63
CA ALA A 6 4.16 11.57 10.38
C ALA A 6 2.86 10.96 9.85
N ILE A 7 1.85 11.79 9.53
CA ILE A 7 0.59 11.33 8.92
C ILE A 7 0.86 10.71 7.55
N CYS A 8 1.61 11.38 6.67
CA CYS A 8 1.95 10.85 5.35
C CYS A 8 2.73 9.53 5.46
N PHE A 9 3.60 9.41 6.47
CA PHE A 9 4.32 8.16 6.74
C PHE A 9 3.35 7.05 7.15
N LEU A 10 2.45 7.30 8.11
CA LEU A 10 1.47 6.32 8.56
C LEU A 10 0.56 5.84 7.43
N ILE A 11 -0.01 6.79 6.67
CA ILE A 11 -0.86 6.48 5.50
C ILE A 11 -0.07 5.67 4.46
N GLY A 12 1.18 6.06 4.20
CA GLY A 12 2.05 5.32 3.27
C GLY A 12 2.30 3.88 3.70
N VAL A 13 2.56 3.63 4.99
CA VAL A 13 2.76 2.27 5.51
C VAL A 13 1.49 1.43 5.35
N VAL A 14 0.34 1.97 5.73
CA VAL A 14 -0.95 1.27 5.62
C VAL A 14 -1.29 0.97 4.15
N ALA A 15 -1.08 1.93 3.25
CA ALA A 15 -1.29 1.76 1.82
C ALA A 15 -0.40 0.65 1.23
N VAL A 16 0.89 0.61 1.61
CA VAL A 16 1.79 -0.47 1.17
C VAL A 16 1.33 -1.82 1.70
N ALA A 17 1.01 -1.93 2.98
CA ALA A 17 0.56 -3.19 3.58
C ALA A 17 -0.71 -3.71 2.90
N MET A 18 -1.68 -2.83 2.65
CA MET A 18 -2.93 -3.20 1.99
C MET A 18 -2.74 -3.50 0.51
N GLY A 19 -1.93 -2.72 -0.19
CA GLY A 19 -1.62 -2.96 -1.59
C GLY A 19 -0.94 -4.33 -1.80
N VAL A 20 0.01 -4.70 -0.93
CA VAL A 20 0.66 -6.02 -0.99
C VAL A 20 -0.34 -7.14 -0.72
N LEU A 21 -1.24 -6.98 0.26
CA LEU A 21 -2.27 -7.96 0.56
C LEU A 21 -3.22 -8.16 -0.64
N TRP A 22 -3.70 -7.08 -1.24
CA TRP A 22 -4.57 -7.12 -2.41
C TRP A 22 -3.87 -7.73 -3.63
N MET A 23 -2.59 -7.39 -3.82
CA MET A 23 -1.76 -7.97 -4.85
C MET A 23 -1.60 -9.49 -4.65
N GLY A 24 -1.33 -9.93 -3.43
CA GLY A 24 -1.24 -11.35 -3.08
C GLY A 24 -2.57 -12.07 -3.27
N GLN A 25 -3.69 -11.48 -2.87
CA GLN A 25 -5.02 -12.06 -3.07
C GLN A 25 -5.39 -12.16 -4.56
N GLY A 26 -5.21 -11.08 -5.32
CA GLY A 26 -5.53 -11.05 -6.74
C GLY A 26 -4.65 -11.95 -7.62
N THR A 27 -3.43 -12.26 -7.16
CA THR A 27 -2.53 -13.24 -7.82
C THR A 27 -2.77 -14.69 -7.37
N GLY A 28 -3.61 -14.90 -6.34
CA GLY A 28 -3.82 -16.22 -5.75
C GLY A 28 -2.70 -16.70 -4.83
N LEU A 29 -1.72 -15.85 -4.50
CA LEU A 29 -0.65 -16.15 -3.54
C LEU A 29 -1.14 -16.12 -2.08
N ILE A 30 -2.13 -15.29 -1.78
CA ILE A 30 -2.77 -15.17 -0.46
C ILE A 30 -4.24 -15.55 -0.61
N LEU A 31 -4.64 -16.68 -0.04
CA LEU A 31 -6.01 -17.21 -0.16
C LEU A 31 -6.79 -17.10 1.16
N TRP A 32 -6.63 -15.96 1.83
CA TRP A 32 -7.28 -15.69 3.12
C TRP A 32 -7.81 -14.26 3.16
N PRO A 33 -9.00 -14.01 3.74
CA PRO A 33 -10.00 -15.02 4.11
C PRO A 33 -10.61 -15.68 2.86
N SER A 34 -11.06 -16.94 2.98
CA SER A 34 -11.59 -17.74 1.86
C SER A 34 -12.82 -17.15 1.18
N GLU A 35 -13.59 -16.39 1.94
CA GLU A 35 -14.79 -15.67 1.52
C GLU A 35 -14.49 -14.30 0.91
N SER A 36 -13.21 -13.94 0.78
CA SER A 36 -12.81 -12.68 0.15
C SER A 36 -13.20 -12.67 -1.32
N PHE A 37 -13.90 -11.62 -1.73
CA PHE A 37 -14.26 -11.37 -3.14
C PHE A 37 -13.03 -11.05 -4.02
N MET A 38 -11.84 -10.95 -3.44
CA MET A 38 -10.61 -10.52 -4.12
C MET A 38 -9.75 -11.67 -4.63
N LEU A 39 -10.04 -12.89 -4.19
CA LEU A 39 -9.20 -14.05 -4.44
C LEU A 39 -9.12 -14.38 -5.93
N ASN A 40 -7.89 -14.54 -6.42
CA ASN A 40 -7.56 -14.97 -7.79
C ASN A 40 -8.19 -14.10 -8.89
N GLN A 41 -8.43 -12.81 -8.59
CA GLN A 41 -8.94 -11.84 -9.54
C GLN A 41 -7.87 -10.82 -9.92
N ARG A 42 -7.47 -10.80 -11.20
CA ARG A 42 -6.41 -9.92 -11.71
C ARG A 42 -6.68 -8.43 -11.48
N THR A 43 -7.95 -8.01 -11.46
CA THR A 43 -8.33 -6.62 -11.14
C THR A 43 -7.77 -6.18 -9.77
N TRP A 44 -7.87 -7.05 -8.77
CA TRP A 44 -7.34 -6.79 -7.44
C TRP A 44 -5.81 -6.84 -7.39
N ALA A 45 -5.18 -7.66 -8.25
CA ALA A 45 -3.74 -7.65 -8.40
C ALA A 45 -3.24 -6.28 -8.89
N PHE A 46 -3.86 -5.73 -9.94
CA PHE A 46 -3.50 -4.42 -10.47
C PHE A 46 -3.77 -3.28 -9.48
N HIS A 47 -4.91 -3.30 -8.79
CA HIS A 47 -5.20 -2.32 -7.74
C HIS A 47 -4.20 -2.41 -6.58
N GLY A 48 -3.80 -3.62 -6.19
CA GLY A 48 -2.76 -3.83 -5.18
C GLY A 48 -1.40 -3.25 -5.58
N VAL A 49 -0.99 -3.44 -6.84
CA VAL A 49 0.24 -2.83 -7.39
C VAL A 49 0.18 -1.31 -7.35
N LEU A 50 -0.91 -0.73 -7.85
CA LEU A 50 -1.14 0.72 -7.84
C LEU A 50 -1.08 1.29 -6.42
N LEU A 51 -1.81 0.67 -5.48
CA LEU A 51 -1.86 1.13 -4.09
C LEU A 51 -0.50 1.01 -3.39
N THR A 52 0.22 -0.09 -3.63
CA THR A 52 1.59 -0.29 -3.12
C THR A 52 2.52 0.80 -3.65
N ALA A 53 2.49 1.08 -4.95
CA ALA A 53 3.32 2.12 -5.58
C ALA A 53 3.00 3.51 -5.03
N SER A 54 1.72 3.87 -4.89
CA SER A 54 1.31 5.14 -4.27
C SER A 54 1.76 5.26 -2.82
N GLY A 55 1.65 4.18 -2.03
CA GLY A 55 2.13 4.13 -0.65
C GLY A 55 3.63 4.34 -0.56
N LEU A 56 4.42 3.66 -1.40
CA LEU A 56 5.88 3.84 -1.48
C LEU A 56 6.27 5.27 -1.85
N LEU A 57 5.54 5.90 -2.78
CA LEU A 57 5.74 7.29 -3.16
C LEU A 57 5.49 8.24 -1.98
N LEU A 58 4.41 8.03 -1.22
CA LEU A 58 4.11 8.81 0.00
C LEU A 58 5.20 8.63 1.06
N LEU A 59 5.67 7.41 1.27
CA LEU A 59 6.77 7.13 2.19
C LEU A 59 8.06 7.86 1.78
N TRP A 60 8.38 7.86 0.49
CA TRP A 60 9.53 8.58 -0.04
C TRP A 60 9.42 10.09 0.17
N LEU A 61 8.27 10.69 -0.16
CA LEU A 61 8.01 12.12 0.06
C LEU A 61 8.09 12.50 1.54
N SER A 62 7.52 11.68 2.44
CA SER A 62 7.56 11.90 3.90
C SER A 62 9.00 11.89 4.45
N ARG A 63 9.91 11.13 3.83
CA ARG A 63 11.32 11.06 4.21
C ARG A 63 12.10 12.24 3.65
N ARG A 64 11.81 12.68 2.42
CA ARG A 64 12.46 13.84 1.80
C ARG A 64 12.14 15.13 2.56
N GLY A 65 10.88 15.34 2.95
CA GLY A 65 10.47 16.52 3.74
C GLY A 65 11.10 16.59 5.13
N ARG A 66 11.54 15.46 5.71
CA ARG A 66 12.25 15.42 7.00
C ARG A 66 13.75 15.71 6.91
N ARG A 67 14.36 15.61 5.72
CA ARG A 67 15.80 15.88 5.53
C ARG A 67 16.12 17.36 5.26
N LEU A 68 15.11 18.16 4.90
CA LEU A 68 15.27 19.55 4.46
C LEU A 68 14.82 20.59 5.50
N GLY A 69 14.44 20.18 6.71
CA GLY A 69 13.95 21.07 7.76
C GLY A 69 14.33 20.62 9.15
#